data_AF-A0A0D8XSP1-F1
#
_entry.id   AF-A0A0D8XSP1-F1
#
_cell.length_a   1.000
_cell.length_b   1.000
_cell.length_c   1.000
_cell.angle_alpha   90.00
_cell.angle_beta   90.00
_cell.angle_gamma   90.00
#
_symmetry.space_group_name_H-M   'P 1'
#
loop_
_entity.id
_entity.type
_entity.pdbx_description
1 polymer ?
#
loop_
_entity_poly.entity_id
_entity_poly.type
_entity_poly.pdbx_seq_one_letter_code
_entity_poly.pdbx_strand_id
1 'polypeptide(L)'
;MIVNVFDFSVIMNTSTMFTLSNWLRSRKKLFQNRLVIAVLMMVNFGNSIIISLETFGNNFMLSFTTFIVNAIIVLMALYGIFAFKPIFVIPNVIAKVSMSSAALFHGMQEAESNNSKSIFHFIWLLISVCLYIWEIHAMFSTTFNIIKEMKQRSFSKPPPSYNQVIADEAPPPTYDQATAQIHKKSIILNVADLEMNVDQTYTSSPVEVV
;
A
#
# COMPACT_ATOMS: atom_id res chain seq x y z
N MET A 1 -20.69 -22.59 57.99
CA MET A 1 -19.38 -22.46 57.32
C MET A 1 -19.65 -22.35 55.82
N ILE A 2 -19.92 -21.13 55.34
CA ILE A 2 -20.21 -20.84 53.93
C ILE A 2 -18.94 -20.19 53.40
N VAL A 3 -18.19 -20.92 52.57
CA VAL A 3 -16.97 -20.41 51.93
C VAL A 3 -17.39 -19.56 50.73
N ASN A 4 -16.87 -18.34 50.71
CA ASN A 4 -17.11 -17.29 49.72
C ASN A 4 -17.06 -17.80 48.26
N VAL A 5 -18.19 -17.66 47.57
CA VAL A 5 -18.27 -17.65 46.09
C VAL A 5 -18.26 -16.18 45.65
N PHE A 6 -17.13 -15.53 45.82
CA PHE A 6 -16.75 -14.23 45.26
C PHE A 6 -15.22 -14.34 45.17
N ASP A 7 -14.52 -14.24 44.05
CA ASP A 7 -14.59 -13.11 43.14
C ASP A 7 -13.74 -13.39 41.86
N PHE A 8 -14.17 -14.32 41.00
CA PHE A 8 -13.45 -14.60 39.74
C PHE A 8 -13.69 -13.51 38.67
N SER A 9 -14.70 -12.66 38.85
CA SER A 9 -15.01 -11.52 37.99
C SER A 9 -14.07 -10.32 38.16
N VAL A 10 -13.47 -10.14 39.34
CA VAL A 10 -12.57 -9.00 39.63
C VAL A 10 -11.14 -9.23 39.11
N ILE A 11 -10.74 -10.48 38.85
CA ILE A 11 -9.41 -10.79 38.29
C ILE A 11 -9.35 -10.55 36.77
N MET A 12 -10.49 -10.37 36.09
CA MET A 12 -10.53 -9.95 34.69
C MET A 12 -10.29 -8.44 34.49
N ASN A 13 -9.95 -7.64 35.52
CA ASN A 13 -10.15 -6.18 35.45
C ASN A 13 -8.92 -5.28 35.37
N THR A 14 -7.68 -5.73 35.54
CA THR A 14 -6.53 -4.79 35.54
C THR A 14 -5.53 -5.08 34.42
N SER A 15 -5.15 -6.34 34.21
CA SER A 15 -4.21 -6.73 33.17
C SER A 15 -4.80 -6.60 31.76
N THR A 16 -6.02 -7.09 31.56
CA THR A 16 -6.81 -7.00 30.32
C THR A 16 -7.12 -5.55 29.94
N MET A 17 -7.51 -4.73 30.93
CA MET A 17 -7.85 -3.32 30.77
C MET A 17 -6.60 -2.47 30.48
N PHE A 18 -5.45 -2.82 31.09
CA PHE A 18 -4.15 -2.23 30.76
C PHE A 18 -3.69 -2.63 29.35
N THR A 19 -3.85 -3.90 28.94
CA THR A 19 -3.55 -4.31 27.55
C THR A 19 -4.48 -3.66 26.54
N LEU A 20 -5.76 -3.51 26.84
CA LEU A 20 -6.75 -2.88 25.95
C LEU A 20 -6.46 -1.38 25.81
N SER A 21 -6.18 -0.67 26.91
CA SER A 21 -5.85 0.75 26.87
C SER A 21 -4.53 1.02 26.14
N ASN A 22 -3.51 0.20 26.33
CA ASN A 22 -2.26 0.28 25.58
C ASN A 22 -2.46 -0.05 24.09
N TRP A 23 -3.30 -1.03 23.78
CA TRP A 23 -3.65 -1.38 22.40
C TRP A 23 -4.45 -0.26 21.71
N LEU A 24 -5.44 0.32 22.38
CA LEU A 24 -6.21 1.47 21.89
C LEU A 24 -5.32 2.69 21.68
N ARG A 25 -4.44 2.99 22.65
CA ARG A 25 -3.46 4.07 22.56
C ARG A 25 -2.49 3.87 21.39
N SER A 26 -2.01 2.64 21.18
CA SER A 26 -1.16 2.28 20.04
C SER A 26 -1.88 2.46 18.71
N ARG A 27 -3.12 1.97 18.59
CA ARG A 27 -3.94 2.17 17.38
C ARG A 27 -4.24 3.63 17.10
N LYS A 28 -4.55 4.43 18.12
CA LYS A 28 -4.77 5.88 17.99
C LYS A 28 -3.52 6.59 17.47
N LYS A 29 -2.34 6.26 18.02
CA LYS A 29 -1.05 6.82 17.57
C LYS A 29 -0.75 6.46 16.11
N LEU A 30 -1.01 5.21 15.72
CA LEU A 30 -0.82 4.74 14.35
C LEU A 30 -1.77 5.44 13.37
N PHE A 31 -3.03 5.64 13.73
CA PHE A 31 -4.00 6.38 12.94
C PHE A 31 -3.64 7.87 12.82
N GLN A 32 -3.25 8.51 13.92
CA GLN A 32 -2.80 9.91 13.91
C GLN A 32 -1.59 10.11 13.00
N ASN A 33 -0.61 9.21 13.06
CA ASN A 33 0.57 9.28 12.19
C ASN A 33 0.18 9.18 10.70
N ARG A 34 -0.80 8.33 10.36
CA ARG A 34 -1.32 8.23 8.98
C ARG A 34 -2.05 9.48 8.53
N LEU A 35 -2.85 10.09 9.40
CA LEU A 35 -3.52 11.35 9.08
C LEU A 35 -2.50 12.46 8.80
N VAL A 36 -1.44 12.55 9.59
CA VAL A 36 -0.38 13.54 9.35
C VAL A 36 0.27 13.33 7.99
N ILE A 37 0.56 12.07 7.61
CA ILE A 37 1.15 11.75 6.30
C ILE A 37 0.15 12.01 5.17
N ALA A 38 -1.13 11.71 5.36
CA ALA A 38 -2.18 11.99 4.38
C ALA A 38 -2.35 13.49 4.15
N VAL A 39 -2.31 14.30 5.21
CA VAL A 39 -2.33 15.76 5.12
C VAL A 39 -1.08 16.25 4.38
N LEU A 40 0.10 15.75 4.73
CA LEU A 40 1.35 16.11 4.05
C LEU A 40 1.30 15.75 2.55
N MET A 41 0.76 14.58 2.21
CA MET A 41 0.53 14.16 0.83
C MET A 41 -0.41 15.12 0.08
N MET A 42 -1.48 15.59 0.72
CA MET A 42 -2.42 16.54 0.12
C MET A 42 -1.78 17.93 -0.09
N VAL A 43 -0.99 18.42 0.87
CA VAL A 43 -0.23 19.66 0.72
C VAL A 43 0.73 19.55 -0.45
N ASN A 44 1.47 18.44 -0.54
CA ASN A 44 2.41 18.21 -1.62
C ASN A 44 1.74 17.90 -2.95
N PHE A 45 0.52 17.34 -2.96
CA PHE A 45 -0.29 17.24 -4.17
C PHE A 45 -0.61 18.64 -4.71
N GLY A 46 -1.01 19.58 -3.83
CA GLY A 46 -1.16 20.99 -4.19
C GLY A 46 0.11 21.59 -4.80
N ASN A 47 1.27 21.40 -4.16
CA ASN A 47 2.55 21.86 -4.70
C ASN A 47 2.86 21.24 -6.08
N SER A 48 2.55 19.96 -6.26
CA SER A 48 2.75 19.26 -7.55
C SER A 48 1.90 19.85 -8.66
N ILE A 49 0.65 20.23 -8.34
CA ILE A 49 -0.24 20.90 -9.28
C ILE A 49 0.33 22.25 -9.68
N ILE A 50 0.76 23.07 -8.71
CA ILE A 50 1.33 24.41 -8.97
C ILE A 50 2.55 24.30 -9.90
N ILE A 51 3.49 23.41 -9.58
CA ILE A 51 4.68 23.19 -10.41
C ILE A 51 4.27 22.73 -11.82
N SER A 52 3.37 21.76 -11.94
CA SER A 52 2.93 21.27 -13.25
C SER A 52 2.22 22.33 -14.09
N LEU A 53 1.42 23.21 -13.48
CA LEU A 53 0.77 24.34 -14.13
C LEU A 53 1.79 25.37 -14.60
N GLU A 54 2.86 25.57 -13.85
CA GLU A 54 3.91 26.49 -14.23
C GLU A 54 4.75 25.95 -15.40
N THR A 55 5.12 24.66 -15.35
CA THR A 55 5.94 24.05 -16.42
C THR A 55 5.15 23.81 -17.71
N PHE A 56 3.86 23.48 -17.60
CA PHE A 56 3.03 23.08 -18.75
C PHE A 56 1.86 24.02 -19.03
N GLY A 57 1.74 25.17 -18.35
CA GLY A 57 0.56 26.05 -18.42
C GLY A 57 0.22 26.55 -19.81
N ASN A 58 1.21 26.64 -20.70
CA ASN A 58 1.00 27.00 -22.10
C ASN A 58 0.28 25.90 -22.91
N ASN A 59 0.31 24.64 -22.45
CA ASN A 59 -0.28 23.48 -23.10
C ASN A 59 -1.35 22.82 -22.21
N PHE A 60 -2.60 23.27 -22.36
CA PHE A 60 -3.73 22.77 -21.55
C PHE A 60 -3.83 21.24 -21.50
N MET A 61 -3.67 20.55 -22.64
CA MET A 61 -3.78 19.08 -22.71
C MET A 61 -2.71 18.36 -21.88
N LEU A 62 -1.48 18.88 -21.86
CA LEU A 62 -0.38 18.31 -21.06
C LEU A 62 -0.58 18.58 -19.57
N SER A 63 -1.01 19.80 -19.22
CA SER A 63 -1.31 20.15 -17.83
C SER A 63 -2.48 19.32 -17.28
N PHE A 64 -3.54 19.12 -18.08
CA PHE A 64 -4.67 18.28 -17.67
C PHE A 64 -4.27 16.81 -17.52
N THR A 65 -3.49 16.27 -18.45
CA THR A 65 -3.03 14.86 -18.38
C THR A 65 -2.13 14.64 -17.16
N THR A 66 -1.18 15.54 -16.89
CA THR A 66 -0.31 15.44 -15.71
C THR A 66 -1.10 15.58 -14.42
N PHE A 67 -2.12 16.44 -14.37
CA PHE A 67 -3.05 16.53 -13.24
C PHE A 67 -3.76 15.20 -12.96
N ILE A 68 -4.37 14.57 -13.98
CA ILE A 68 -5.11 13.31 -13.83
C ILE A 68 -4.18 12.18 -13.38
N VAL A 69 -3.02 12.04 -14.02
CA VAL A 69 -2.04 11.01 -13.67
C VAL A 69 -1.56 11.20 -12.23
N ASN A 70 -1.22 12.43 -11.84
CA ASN A 70 -0.78 12.74 -10.48
C ASN A 70 -1.87 12.46 -9.44
N ALA A 71 -3.14 12.80 -9.73
CA ALA A 71 -4.26 12.51 -8.86
C ALA A 71 -4.44 11.00 -8.64
N ILE A 72 -4.35 10.19 -9.70
CA ILE A 72 -4.44 8.71 -9.61
C ILE A 72 -3.30 8.17 -8.74
N ILE A 73 -2.07 8.64 -8.95
CA ILE A 73 -0.89 8.20 -8.19
C ILE A 73 -1.03 8.53 -6.70
N VAL A 74 -1.49 9.74 -6.37
CA VAL A 74 -1.72 10.16 -4.98
C VAL A 74 -2.84 9.34 -4.33
N LEU A 75 -3.92 9.06 -5.05
CA LEU A 75 -5.00 8.19 -4.56
C LEU A 75 -4.52 6.76 -4.31
N MET A 76 -3.70 6.19 -5.19
CA MET A 76 -3.08 4.89 -4.97
C MET A 76 -2.20 4.88 -3.73
N ALA A 77 -1.39 5.92 -3.52
CA ALA A 77 -0.53 6.00 -2.33
C ALA A 77 -1.33 6.19 -1.04
N LEU A 78 -2.40 6.99 -1.05
CA LEU A 78 -3.34 7.09 0.08
C LEU A 78 -3.95 5.72 0.40
N TYR A 79 -4.44 5.02 -0.62
CA TYR A 79 -4.92 3.65 -0.46
C TYR A 79 -3.85 2.74 0.14
N GLY A 80 -2.61 2.79 -0.34
CA GLY A 80 -1.48 2.01 0.18
C GLY A 80 -1.21 2.25 1.67
N ILE A 81 -1.24 3.51 2.12
CA ILE A 81 -1.02 3.90 3.51
C ILE A 81 -2.15 3.37 4.41
N PHE A 82 -3.41 3.48 3.98
CA PHE A 82 -4.54 3.00 4.77
C PHE A 82 -4.67 1.47 4.75
N ALA A 83 -4.43 0.83 3.61
CA ALA A 83 -4.55 -0.62 3.41
C ALA A 83 -3.32 -1.44 3.85
N PHE A 84 -2.28 -0.81 4.42
CA PHE A 84 -1.03 -1.47 4.84
C PHE A 84 -0.29 -2.18 3.68
N LYS A 85 -0.45 -1.68 2.45
CA LYS A 85 0.15 -2.28 1.25
C LYS A 85 1.18 -1.31 0.65
N PRO A 86 2.46 -1.44 1.01
CA PRO A 86 3.50 -0.50 0.58
C PRO A 86 3.76 -0.51 -0.94
N ILE A 87 3.37 -1.58 -1.63
CA ILE A 87 3.46 -1.69 -3.09
C ILE A 87 2.77 -0.50 -3.81
N PHE A 88 1.68 0.01 -3.24
CA PHE A 88 0.92 1.12 -3.82
C PHE A 88 1.51 2.51 -3.55
N VAL A 89 2.53 2.59 -2.68
CA VAL A 89 3.23 3.84 -2.36
C VAL A 89 4.35 4.13 -3.38
N ILE A 90 4.90 3.08 -3.99
CA ILE A 90 6.06 3.16 -4.89
C ILE A 90 5.83 4.12 -6.08
N PRO A 91 4.68 4.10 -6.79
CA PRO A 91 4.44 5.03 -7.90
C PRO A 91 4.51 6.51 -7.49
N ASN A 92 4.03 6.85 -6.28
CA ASN A 92 4.07 8.21 -5.77
C ASN A 92 5.50 8.66 -5.45
N VAL A 93 6.35 7.76 -4.94
CA VAL A 93 7.76 8.06 -4.72
C VAL A 93 8.47 8.34 -6.05
N ILE A 94 8.27 7.48 -7.06
CA ILE A 94 8.91 7.65 -8.38
C ILE A 94 8.45 8.96 -9.04
N ALA A 95 7.14 9.24 -9.02
CA ALA A 95 6.59 10.47 -9.57
C ALA A 95 7.17 11.72 -8.89
N LYS A 96 7.28 11.72 -7.56
CA LYS A 96 7.83 12.88 -6.83
C LYS A 96 9.33 13.06 -7.00
N VAL A 97 10.09 11.97 -7.07
CA VAL A 97 11.53 12.05 -7.38
C VAL A 97 11.74 12.62 -8.79
N SER A 98 11.02 12.11 -9.79
CA SER A 98 11.14 12.60 -11.17
C SER A 98 10.69 14.06 -11.33
N MET A 99 9.54 14.43 -10.75
CA MET A 99 9.03 15.81 -10.77
C MET A 99 9.98 16.75 -10.01
N SER A 100 10.53 16.32 -8.87
CA SER A 100 11.54 17.07 -8.13
C SER A 100 12.79 17.35 -8.96
N SER A 101 13.30 16.34 -9.66
CA SER A 101 14.48 16.51 -10.51
C SER A 101 14.19 17.47 -11.66
N ALA A 102 13.07 17.31 -12.36
CA ALA A 102 12.67 18.18 -13.46
C ALA A 102 12.47 19.63 -13.00
N ALA A 103 11.78 19.84 -11.87
CA ALA A 103 11.56 21.15 -11.29
C ALA A 103 12.88 21.83 -10.89
N LEU A 104 13.83 21.09 -10.31
CA LEU A 104 15.11 21.64 -9.90
C LEU A 104 15.96 22.05 -11.11
N PHE A 105 16.00 21.24 -12.18
CA PHE A 105 16.68 21.62 -13.42
C PHE A 105 16.05 22.86 -14.07
N HIS A 106 14.72 22.92 -14.13
CA HIS A 106 14.01 24.09 -14.63
C HIS A 106 14.32 25.34 -13.80
N GLY A 107 14.29 25.22 -12.47
CA GLY A 107 14.62 26.32 -11.56
C GLY A 107 16.07 26.80 -11.70
N MET A 108 17.03 25.90 -11.92
CA MET A 108 18.42 26.28 -12.16
C MET A 108 18.59 27.05 -13.48
N GLN A 109 17.95 26.59 -14.56
CA GLN A 109 17.97 27.28 -15.86
C GLN A 109 17.36 28.67 -15.76
N GLU A 110 16.23 28.80 -15.07
CA GLU A 110 15.60 30.10 -14.87
C GLU A 110 16.49 31.01 -14.00
N ALA A 111 17.19 30.48 -13.00
CA ALA A 111 18.09 31.23 -12.09
C ALA A 111 19.30 31.84 -12.79
N GLU A 112 19.70 31.31 -13.93
CA GLU A 112 20.75 31.90 -14.78
C GLU A 112 20.28 33.15 -15.53
N SER A 113 18.95 33.36 -15.64
CA SER A 113 18.42 34.64 -16.10
C SER A 113 18.69 35.68 -15.01
N ASN A 114 19.33 36.80 -15.35
CA ASN A 114 19.78 37.88 -14.44
C ASN A 114 18.62 38.66 -13.75
N ASN A 115 17.48 38.02 -13.50
CA ASN A 115 16.29 38.59 -12.87
C ASN A 115 16.23 38.19 -11.40
N SER A 116 16.10 39.17 -10.50
CA SER A 116 15.92 38.93 -9.06
C SER A 116 14.70 38.06 -8.74
N LYS A 117 13.63 38.15 -9.54
CA LYS A 117 12.43 37.29 -9.43
C LYS A 117 12.75 35.80 -9.58
N SER A 118 13.73 35.46 -10.41
CA SER A 118 14.11 34.08 -10.66
C SER A 118 14.75 33.42 -9.44
N ILE A 119 15.53 34.17 -8.65
CA ILE A 119 16.12 33.66 -7.41
C ILE A 119 15.05 33.28 -6.39
N PHE A 120 14.02 34.12 -6.21
CA PHE A 120 12.90 33.80 -5.32
C PHE A 120 12.10 32.59 -5.80
N HIS A 121 11.94 32.45 -7.12
CA HIS A 121 11.32 31.29 -7.73
C HIS A 121 12.11 30.00 -7.46
N PHE A 122 13.43 30.05 -7.63
CA PHE A 122 14.31 28.93 -7.32
C PHE A 122 14.27 28.52 -5.85
N ILE A 123 14.25 29.48 -4.91
CA ILE A 123 14.11 29.19 -3.48
C ILE A 123 12.77 28.50 -3.19
N TRP A 124 11.68 28.96 -3.81
CA TRP A 124 10.37 28.33 -3.69
C TRP A 124 10.39 26.87 -4.20
N LEU A 125 10.98 26.62 -5.37
CA LEU A 125 11.15 25.28 -5.91
C LEU A 125 11.99 24.38 -4.98
N LEU A 126 13.08 24.91 -4.41
CA LEU A 126 13.91 24.19 -3.46
C LEU A 126 13.12 23.79 -2.20
N ILE A 127 12.30 24.69 -1.65
CA ILE A 127 11.43 24.38 -0.51
C ILE A 127 10.43 23.29 -0.90
N SER A 128 9.82 23.37 -2.08
CA SER A 128 8.88 22.34 -2.55
C SER A 128 9.54 20.96 -2.69
N VAL A 129 10.77 20.91 -3.22
CA VAL A 129 11.57 19.69 -3.31
C VAL A 129 11.87 19.12 -1.91
N CYS A 130 12.25 19.97 -0.95
CA CYS A 130 12.46 19.54 0.43
C CYS A 130 11.20 18.91 1.03
N LEU A 131 10.01 19.46 0.75
CA LEU A 131 8.74 18.89 1.20
C LEU A 131 8.44 17.53 0.56
N TYR A 132 8.79 17.31 -0.71
CA TYR A 132 8.68 15.99 -1.34
C TYR A 132 9.59 14.96 -0.70
N ILE A 133 10.86 15.33 -0.44
CA ILE A 133 11.81 14.47 0.27
C ILE A 133 11.29 14.12 1.66
N TRP A 134 10.77 15.11 2.39
CA TRP A 134 10.18 14.90 3.72
C TRP A 134 9.02 13.89 3.66
N GLU A 135 8.12 14.04 2.69
CA GLU A 135 6.98 13.14 2.54
C GLU A 135 7.41 11.71 2.23
N ILE A 136 8.36 11.52 1.30
CA ILE A 136 8.93 10.21 0.98
C ILE A 136 9.55 9.59 2.24
N HIS A 137 10.32 10.36 3.00
CA HIS A 137 10.92 9.91 4.26
C HIS A 137 9.85 9.52 5.31
N ALA A 138 8.80 10.33 5.47
CA ALA A 138 7.71 10.05 6.39
C ALA A 138 6.91 8.78 6.01
N MET A 139 6.69 8.56 4.71
CA MET A 139 6.04 7.36 4.19
C MET A 139 6.87 6.10 4.42
N PHE A 140 8.18 6.14 4.14
CA PHE A 140 9.07 5.01 4.40
C PHE A 140 9.19 4.72 5.90
N SER A 141 9.42 5.73 6.72
CA SER A 141 9.52 5.57 8.18
C SER A 141 8.28 4.89 8.75
N THR A 142 7.10 5.31 8.31
CA THR A 142 5.83 4.72 8.77
C THR A 142 5.64 3.30 8.28
N THR A 143 5.98 3.03 7.01
CA THR A 143 5.94 1.69 6.42
C THR A 143 6.87 0.71 7.15
N PHE A 144 8.12 1.11 7.41
CA PHE A 144 9.07 0.28 8.13
C PHE A 144 8.65 0.04 9.59
N ASN A 145 8.12 1.05 10.26
CA ASN A 145 7.60 0.90 11.63
C ASN A 145 6.46 -0.12 11.69
N ILE A 146 5.54 -0.08 10.73
CA ILE A 146 4.44 -1.04 10.60
C ILE A 146 4.98 -2.46 10.37
N ILE A 147 5.91 -2.63 9.42
CA ILE A 147 6.51 -3.94 9.11
C ILE A 147 7.24 -4.49 10.34
N LYS A 148 8.00 -3.64 11.05
CA LYS A 148 8.69 -4.01 12.28
C LYS A 148 7.71 -4.45 13.37
N GLU A 149 6.62 -3.72 13.56
CA GLU A 149 5.58 -4.07 14.54
C GLU A 149 4.87 -5.38 14.19
N MET A 150 4.51 -5.59 12.92
CA MET A 150 3.93 -6.85 12.46
C MET A 150 4.89 -8.03 12.63
N LYS A 151 6.17 -7.82 12.33
CA LYS A 151 7.23 -8.81 12.53
C LYS A 151 7.36 -9.17 14.01
N GLN A 152 7.46 -8.18 14.90
CA GLN A 152 7.54 -8.40 16.35
C GLN A 152 6.31 -9.11 16.91
N ARG A 153 5.10 -8.76 16.45
CA ARG A 153 3.86 -9.46 16.83
C ARG A 153 3.78 -10.91 16.31
N SER A 154 4.46 -11.19 15.20
CA SER A 154 4.56 -12.56 14.66
C SER A 154 5.55 -13.39 15.48
N PHE A 155 6.65 -12.79 15.94
CA PHE A 155 7.63 -13.44 16.82
C PHE A 155 7.18 -13.54 18.29
N SER A 156 6.22 -12.73 18.73
CA SER A 156 5.67 -12.82 20.10
C SER A 156 4.68 -13.97 20.30
N LYS A 157 4.24 -14.62 19.22
CA LYS A 157 3.58 -15.92 19.32
C LYS A 157 4.69 -16.97 19.40
N PRO A 158 4.87 -17.67 20.54
CA PRO A 158 5.81 -18.78 20.56
C PRO A 158 5.42 -19.78 19.45
N PRO A 159 6.38 -20.42 18.79
CA PRO A 159 6.06 -21.52 17.88
C PRO A 159 5.15 -22.51 18.62
N PRO A 160 4.14 -23.10 17.93
CA PRO A 160 3.22 -24.02 18.58
C PRO A 160 4.03 -25.10 19.30
N SER A 161 3.73 -25.29 20.59
CA SER A 161 4.35 -26.36 21.36
C SER A 161 3.93 -27.69 20.76
N TYR A 162 4.79 -28.72 20.81
CA TYR A 162 4.48 -30.06 20.31
C TYR A 162 3.11 -30.59 20.79
N ASN A 163 2.74 -30.24 22.03
CA ASN A 163 1.45 -30.59 22.64
C ASN A 163 0.23 -29.88 22.01
N GLN A 164 0.41 -28.73 21.35
CA GLN A 164 -0.65 -28.02 20.62
C GLN A 164 -0.87 -28.58 19.21
N VAL A 165 0.16 -29.20 18.63
CA VAL A 165 0.08 -29.89 17.34
C VAL A 165 -0.60 -31.26 17.52
N ILE A 166 -0.30 -31.96 18.61
CA ILE A 166 -0.96 -33.23 18.96
C ILE A 166 -2.44 -33.04 19.32
N ALA A 167 -2.80 -31.93 19.96
CA ALA A 167 -4.21 -31.65 20.28
C ALA A 167 -5.07 -31.34 19.03
N ASP A 168 -4.43 -31.03 17.89
CA ASP A 168 -5.06 -30.81 16.57
C ASP A 168 -4.88 -32.03 15.65
N GLU A 169 -4.39 -33.17 16.18
CA GLU A 169 -4.42 -34.47 15.50
C GLU A 169 -5.85 -35.01 15.44
N ALA A 170 -6.70 -34.35 14.64
CA ALA A 170 -7.67 -35.13 13.90
C ALA A 170 -6.86 -36.19 13.12
N PRO A 171 -7.17 -37.50 13.26
CA PRO A 171 -6.42 -38.54 12.59
C PRO A 171 -6.32 -38.20 11.09
N PRO A 172 -5.16 -38.41 10.46
CA PRO A 172 -4.99 -38.13 9.04
C PRO A 172 -6.13 -38.81 8.28
N PRO A 173 -6.78 -38.13 7.32
CA PRO A 173 -7.91 -38.70 6.60
C PRO A 173 -7.48 -40.04 6.00
N THR A 174 -8.25 -41.08 6.28
CA THR A 174 -7.98 -42.42 5.75
C THR A 174 -7.92 -42.36 4.22
N TYR A 175 -7.15 -43.23 3.58
CA TYR A 175 -6.96 -43.24 2.12
C TYR A 175 -8.28 -43.13 1.34
N ASP A 176 -9.34 -43.76 1.85
CA ASP A 176 -10.69 -43.72 1.30
C ASP A 176 -11.36 -42.33 1.39
N GLN A 177 -11.08 -41.58 2.46
CA GLN A 177 -11.53 -40.20 2.62
C GLN A 177 -10.75 -39.23 1.73
N ALA A 178 -9.44 -39.47 1.55
CA ALA A 178 -8.60 -38.68 0.65
C ALA A 178 -9.00 -38.87 -0.82
N THR A 179 -9.26 -40.12 -1.25
CA THR A 179 -9.73 -40.43 -2.61
C THR A 179 -11.14 -39.91 -2.86
N ALA A 180 -12.05 -39.98 -1.89
CA ALA A 180 -13.37 -39.37 -1.99
C ALA A 180 -13.33 -37.84 -2.10
N GLN A 181 -12.42 -37.16 -1.40
CA GLN A 181 -12.22 -35.71 -1.54
C GLN A 181 -11.62 -35.33 -2.90
N ILE A 182 -10.68 -36.13 -3.42
CA ILE A 182 -10.12 -35.94 -4.76
C ILE A 182 -11.20 -36.15 -5.83
N HIS A 183 -12.02 -37.20 -5.73
CA HIS A 183 -13.14 -37.42 -6.66
C HIS A 183 -14.20 -36.32 -6.57
N LYS A 184 -14.54 -35.85 -5.37
CA LYS A 184 -15.48 -34.74 -5.19
C LYS A 184 -14.94 -33.42 -5.75
N LYS A 185 -13.62 -33.20 -5.70
CA LYS A 185 -12.95 -32.01 -6.22
C LYS A 185 -12.68 -32.09 -7.73
N SER A 186 -12.48 -33.29 -8.28
CA SER A 186 -12.27 -33.50 -9.72
C SER A 186 -13.56 -33.41 -10.53
N ILE A 187 -14.73 -33.66 -9.93
CA ILE A 187 -16.04 -33.42 -10.60
C ILE A 187 -16.26 -31.94 -10.94
N ILE A 188 -15.53 -31.01 -10.29
CA ILE A 188 -15.60 -29.55 -10.56
C ILE A 188 -14.58 -29.13 -11.65
N LEU A 189 -13.63 -29.98 -12.01
CA LEU A 189 -12.69 -29.74 -13.11
C LEU A 189 -12.80 -30.86 -14.15
N ASN A 190 -13.92 -30.87 -14.86
CA ASN A 190 -14.08 -31.72 -16.03
C ASN A 190 -13.17 -31.18 -17.15
N VAL A 191 -12.00 -31.78 -17.31
CA VAL A 191 -11.01 -31.43 -18.36
C VAL A 191 -11.58 -31.67 -19.77
N ALA A 192 -12.67 -32.45 -19.90
CA ALA A 192 -13.38 -32.64 -21.16
C ALA A 192 -14.05 -31.36 -21.70
N ASP A 193 -14.34 -30.36 -20.85
CA ASP A 193 -14.94 -29.09 -21.28
C ASP A 193 -13.87 -28.07 -21.75
N LEU A 194 -12.57 -28.37 -21.57
CA LEU A 194 -11.45 -27.49 -21.95
C LEU A 194 -10.79 -27.86 -23.29
N GLU A 195 -11.03 -29.06 -23.82
CA GLU A 195 -10.50 -29.47 -25.13
C GLU A 195 -11.46 -29.21 -26.30
N MET A 196 -12.70 -28.79 -26.03
CA MET A 196 -13.73 -28.59 -27.07
C MET A 196 -13.85 -27.15 -27.59
N ASN A 197 -12.92 -26.25 -27.25
CA ASN A 197 -13.01 -24.84 -27.66
C ASN A 197 -11.69 -24.23 -28.19
N VAL A 198 -10.74 -25.07 -28.62
CA VAL A 198 -9.45 -24.60 -29.18
C VAL A 198 -9.40 -24.66 -30.72
N ASP A 199 -10.42 -25.19 -31.40
CA ASP A 199 -10.34 -25.47 -32.84
C ASP A 199 -11.27 -24.64 -33.75
N GLN A 200 -11.55 -23.39 -33.40
CA GLN A 200 -12.24 -22.46 -34.32
C GLN A 200 -11.80 -20.99 -34.19
N THR A 201 -10.53 -20.66 -34.40
CA THR A 201 -10.18 -19.34 -34.96
C THR A 201 -8.77 -19.37 -35.56
N TYR A 202 -8.60 -19.68 -36.84
CA TYR A 202 -7.71 -18.96 -37.77
C TYR A 202 -8.08 -19.32 -39.21
N THR A 203 -8.74 -18.36 -39.84
CA THR A 203 -8.89 -18.07 -41.27
C THR A 203 -7.83 -18.64 -42.23
N SER A 204 -8.29 -19.23 -43.33
CA SER A 204 -7.59 -19.09 -44.63
C SER A 204 -8.61 -18.87 -45.76
N SER A 205 -8.64 -17.63 -46.27
CA SER A 205 -9.23 -17.30 -47.57
C SER A 205 -8.29 -17.76 -48.70
N PRO A 206 -8.81 -17.98 -49.93
CA PRO A 206 -8.13 -18.76 -50.95
C PRO A 206 -7.07 -17.95 -51.71
N VAL A 207 -6.02 -18.64 -52.17
CA VAL A 207 -5.09 -18.11 -53.19
C VAL A 207 -5.28 -18.91 -54.47
N GLU A 208 -5.69 -18.18 -55.49
CA GLU A 208 -5.82 -18.52 -56.89
C GLU A 208 -4.44 -18.66 -57.56
N VAL A 209 -4.17 -19.75 -58.27
CA VAL A 209 -3.11 -19.80 -59.30
C VAL A 209 -3.51 -20.82 -60.38
N VAL A 210 -3.77 -20.27 -61.58
CA VAL A 210 -3.66 -20.81 -62.96
C VAL A 210 -4.04 -22.27 -63.21
#